data_AF-A0A2N3FLZ4-F1
#
_entry.id   AF-A0A2N3FLZ4-F1
#
_cell.length_a   1.000
_cell.length_b   1.000
_cell.length_c   1.000
_cell.angle_alpha   90.00
_cell.angle_beta   90.00
_cell.angle_gamma   90.00
#
_symmetry.space_group_name_H-M   'P 1'
#
loop_
_entity.id
_entity.type
_entity.pdbx_description
1 polymer ?
#
loop_
_entity_poly.entity_id
_entity_poly.type
_entity_poly.pdbx_seq_one_letter_code
_entity_poly.pdbx_strand_id
1 'polypeptide(L)'
;MLSRMGVGSLAEAEALFEVGRAQDALEVVAAELAARPDDVMALLLATRCHLKLREPGYAVSAATTALGYAPDDLDAMVLTSLAYTAAG
;
A
#
# COMPACT_ATOMS: atom_id res chain seq x y z
N MET A 1 -4.89 -1.49 32.11
CA MET A 1 -4.08 -0.73 31.14
C MET A 1 -4.45 -1.28 29.76
N LEU A 2 -5.52 -0.76 29.16
CA LEU A 2 -6.12 -1.24 27.92
C LEU A 2 -5.48 -0.51 26.74
N SER A 3 -4.53 -1.13 26.03
CA SER A 3 -4.01 -0.61 24.75
C SER A 3 -3.37 -1.75 23.94
N ARG A 4 -4.17 -2.67 23.42
CA ARG A 4 -3.76 -3.56 22.33
C ARG A 4 -4.98 -4.20 21.65
N MET A 5 -5.92 -3.37 21.18
CA MET A 5 -6.80 -3.81 20.09
C MET A 5 -5.91 -3.95 18.86
N GLY A 6 -5.95 -5.11 18.21
CA GLY A 6 -4.93 -5.57 17.27
C GLY A 6 -4.60 -4.54 16.19
N VAL A 7 -3.33 -4.13 16.14
CA VAL A 7 -2.74 -3.61 14.90
C VAL A 7 -2.82 -4.78 13.93
N GLY A 8 -3.70 -4.69 12.93
CA GLY A 8 -3.77 -5.72 11.90
C GLY A 8 -2.41 -5.81 11.21
N SER A 9 -1.95 -7.02 10.94
CA SER A 9 -0.63 -7.20 10.32
C SER A 9 -0.70 -6.92 8.82
N LEU A 10 0.45 -6.66 8.19
CA LEU A 10 0.53 -6.59 6.74
C LEU A 10 -0.09 -7.81 6.05
N ALA A 11 0.05 -9.00 6.63
CA ALA A 11 -0.58 -10.23 6.12
C ALA A 11 -2.12 -10.20 6.19
N GLU A 12 -2.71 -9.54 7.19
CA GLU A 12 -4.16 -9.31 7.24
C GLU A 12 -4.60 -8.37 6.12
N ALA A 13 -3.86 -7.28 5.89
CA ALA A 13 -4.14 -6.36 4.80
C ALA A 13 -4.07 -7.06 3.43
N GLU A 14 -3.06 -7.91 3.22
CA GLU A 14 -2.96 -8.72 2.00
C GLU A 14 -4.18 -9.63 1.84
N ALA A 15 -4.57 -10.35 2.89
CA ALA A 15 -5.75 -11.22 2.86
C ALA A 15 -7.04 -10.43 2.52
N LEU A 16 -7.22 -9.24 3.09
CA LEU A 16 -8.33 -8.35 2.78
C LEU A 16 -8.31 -7.90 1.32
N PHE A 17 -7.15 -7.53 0.80
CA PHE A 17 -6.99 -7.12 -0.60
C PHE A 17 -7.34 -8.27 -1.56
N GLU A 18 -6.86 -9.47 -1.31
CA GLU A 18 -7.10 -10.65 -2.17
C GLU A 18 -8.59 -11.03 -2.23
N VAL A 19 -9.36 -10.78 -1.17
CA VAL A 19 -10.83 -10.96 -1.18
C VAL A 19 -11.60 -9.73 -1.70
N GLY A 20 -10.90 -8.75 -2.28
CA GLY A 20 -11.49 -7.56 -2.90
C GLY A 20 -11.89 -6.45 -1.93
N ARG A 21 -11.55 -6.57 -0.63
CA ARG A 21 -11.82 -5.57 0.40
C ARG A 21 -10.69 -4.54 0.47
N ALA A 22 -10.44 -3.86 -0.65
CA ALA A 22 -9.30 -2.94 -0.79
C ALA A 22 -9.37 -1.74 0.19
N GLN A 23 -10.56 -1.26 0.54
CA GLN A 23 -10.71 -0.18 1.52
C GLN A 23 -10.27 -0.63 2.92
N ASP A 24 -10.71 -1.82 3.34
CA ASP A 24 -10.36 -2.37 4.66
C ASP A 24 -8.86 -2.70 4.73
N ALA A 25 -8.28 -3.18 3.62
CA ALA A 25 -6.84 -3.37 3.52
C ALA A 25 -6.07 -2.06 3.73
N LEU A 26 -6.56 -0.93 3.18
CA LEU A 26 -5.94 0.39 3.39
C LEU A 26 -6.00 0.85 4.85
N GLU A 27 -7.05 0.53 5.60
CA GLU A 27 -7.12 0.88 7.02
C GLU A 27 -6.02 0.17 7.82
N VAL A 28 -5.78 -1.11 7.53
CA VAL A 28 -4.70 -1.89 8.16
C VAL A 28 -3.33 -1.37 7.71
N VAL A 29 -3.14 -1.14 6.41
CA VAL A 29 -1.90 -0.59 5.86
C VAL A 29 -1.57 0.79 6.43
N ALA A 30 -2.57 1.65 6.65
CA ALA A 30 -2.37 2.95 7.26
C ALA A 30 -1.82 2.86 8.69
N ALA A 31 -2.26 1.87 9.48
CA ALA A 31 -1.72 1.63 10.81
C ALA A 31 -0.27 1.14 10.77
N GLU A 32 0.06 0.26 9.83
CA GLU A 32 1.45 -0.22 9.60
C GLU A 32 2.37 0.93 9.19
N LEU A 33 1.95 1.74 8.21
CA LEU A 33 2.72 2.89 7.72
C LEU A 33 2.85 4.01 8.76
N ALA A 34 1.89 4.16 9.68
CA ALA A 34 2.03 5.07 10.81
C ALA A 34 3.15 4.64 11.77
N ALA A 35 3.40 3.33 11.91
CA ALA A 35 4.48 2.79 12.73
C ALA A 35 5.81 2.70 11.97
N ARG A 36 5.77 2.35 10.68
CA ARG A 36 6.93 2.15 9.79
C ARG A 36 6.65 2.81 8.43
N PRO A 37 6.88 4.13 8.29
CA PRO A 37 6.58 4.85 7.05
C PRO A 37 7.40 4.40 5.84
N ASP A 38 8.52 3.71 6.08
CA ASP A 38 9.46 3.17 5.10
C ASP A 38 9.23 1.68 4.78
N ASP A 39 8.15 1.07 5.29
CA ASP A 39 7.80 -0.30 4.92
C ASP A 39 7.38 -0.35 3.44
N VAL A 40 8.34 -0.74 2.60
CA VAL A 40 8.16 -0.86 1.15
C VAL A 40 6.99 -1.78 0.82
N MET A 41 6.84 -2.91 1.50
CA MET A 41 5.76 -3.86 1.20
C MET A 41 4.38 -3.28 1.52
N ALA A 42 4.26 -2.54 2.62
CA ALA A 42 3.03 -1.82 2.97
C ALA A 42 2.70 -0.72 1.94
N LEU A 43 3.71 0.03 1.46
CA LEU A 43 3.53 1.04 0.40
C LEU A 43 3.11 0.42 -0.94
N LEU A 44 3.69 -0.73 -1.33
CA LEU A 44 3.29 -1.45 -2.54
C LEU A 44 1.85 -1.98 -2.42
N LEU A 45 1.46 -2.49 -1.25
CA LEU A 45 0.08 -2.91 -1.01
C LEU A 45 -0.89 -1.72 -1.05
N ALA A 46 -0.54 -0.58 -0.46
CA ALA A 46 -1.32 0.66 -0.57
C ALA A 46 -1.52 1.05 -2.05
N THR A 47 -0.45 0.97 -2.84
CA THR A 47 -0.48 1.26 -4.28
C THR A 47 -1.48 0.36 -5.00
N ARG A 48 -1.41 -0.96 -4.77
CA ARG A 48 -2.34 -1.95 -5.35
C ARG A 48 -3.79 -1.66 -4.94
N CYS A 49 -4.02 -1.30 -3.67
CA CYS A 49 -5.35 -0.95 -3.18
C CYS A 49 -5.90 0.29 -3.89
N HIS A 50 -5.13 1.38 -3.98
CA HIS A 50 -5.56 2.60 -4.65
C HIS A 50 -5.80 2.39 -6.16
N LEU A 51 -4.98 1.57 -6.83
CA LEU A 51 -5.24 1.16 -8.22
C LEU A 51 -6.58 0.42 -8.36
N LYS A 52 -6.87 -0.52 -7.44
CA LYS A 52 -8.14 -1.27 -7.42
C LYS A 52 -9.34 -0.37 -7.19
N LEU A 53 -9.20 0.65 -6.35
CA LEU A 53 -10.21 1.65 -6.02
C LEU A 53 -10.35 2.75 -7.08
N ARG A 54 -9.50 2.74 -8.12
CA ARG A 54 -9.41 3.78 -9.17
C ARG A 54 -9.07 5.16 -8.61
N GLU A 55 -8.11 5.18 -7.71
CA GLU A 55 -7.56 6.37 -7.07
C GLU A 55 -6.11 6.62 -7.53
N PRO A 56 -5.88 6.94 -8.80
CA PRO A 56 -4.53 6.92 -9.39
C PRO A 56 -3.57 7.93 -8.74
N GLY A 57 -4.05 9.07 -8.25
CA GLY A 57 -3.19 10.04 -7.56
C GLY A 57 -2.56 9.49 -6.28
N TYR A 58 -3.34 8.79 -5.46
CA TYR A 58 -2.82 8.14 -4.25
C TYR A 58 -1.94 6.94 -4.59
N ALA A 59 -2.27 6.19 -5.65
CA ALA A 59 -1.42 5.12 -6.15
C ALA A 59 -0.04 5.65 -6.57
N VAL A 60 0.04 6.75 -7.32
CA VAL A 60 1.32 7.37 -7.72
C VAL A 60 2.13 7.79 -6.50
N SER A 61 1.48 8.44 -5.52
CA SER A 61 2.15 8.87 -4.30
C SER A 61 2.77 7.70 -3.54
N ALA A 62 2.02 6.61 -3.34
CA ALA A 62 2.50 5.44 -2.62
C ALA A 62 3.62 4.71 -3.40
N ALA A 63 3.44 4.53 -4.72
CA ALA A 63 4.39 3.81 -5.57
C ALA A 63 5.74 4.53 -5.66
N THR A 64 5.71 5.85 -5.88
CA THR A 64 6.93 6.65 -5.96
C THR A 64 7.65 6.75 -4.61
N THR A 65 6.91 6.72 -3.51
CA THR A 65 7.50 6.63 -2.17
C THR A 65 8.20 5.27 -1.97
N ALA A 66 7.54 4.16 -2.34
CA ALA A 66 8.14 2.83 -2.28
C ALA A 66 9.42 2.74 -3.13
N LEU A 67 9.37 3.25 -4.35
CA LEU A 67 10.53 3.29 -5.26
C LEU A 67 11.65 4.17 -4.71
N GLY A 68 11.32 5.26 -4.02
CA GLY A 68 12.31 6.10 -3.33
C GLY A 68 13.07 5.36 -2.24
N TYR A 69 12.39 4.50 -1.48
CA TYR A 69 13.00 3.68 -0.44
C TYR A 69 13.74 2.45 -1.00
N ALA A 70 13.26 1.86 -2.08
CA ALA A 70 13.88 0.72 -2.75
C ALA A 70 13.93 0.90 -4.29
N PRO A 71 14.93 1.63 -4.81
CA PRO A 71 15.02 1.96 -6.24
C PRO A 71 15.21 0.75 -7.16
N ASP A 72 15.79 -0.33 -6.64
CA ASP A 72 16.05 -1.57 -7.38
C ASP A 72 14.95 -2.62 -7.16
N ASP A 73 13.88 -2.28 -6.43
CA ASP A 73 12.73 -3.17 -6.23
C ASP A 73 11.85 -3.21 -7.48
N LEU A 74 11.78 -4.39 -8.10
CA LEU A 74 11.06 -4.58 -9.35
C LEU A 74 9.56 -4.28 -9.22
N ASP A 75 8.94 -4.63 -8.10
CA ASP A 75 7.51 -4.39 -7.88
C ASP A 75 7.25 -2.89 -7.70
N ALA A 76 8.14 -2.17 -7.02
CA ALA A 76 8.07 -0.71 -6.93
C ALA A 76 8.17 -0.04 -8.30
N MET A 77 9.07 -0.49 -9.17
CA MET A 77 9.18 0.01 -10.54
C MET A 77 7.93 -0.28 -11.37
N VAL A 78 7.42 -1.52 -11.32
CA VAL A 78 6.23 -1.94 -12.05
C VAL A 78 4.99 -1.19 -11.58
N LEU A 79 4.77 -1.11 -10.27
CA LEU A 79 3.61 -0.43 -9.69
C LEU A 79 3.67 1.08 -9.91
N THR A 80 4.86 1.69 -9.93
CA THR A 80 5.02 3.10 -10.31
C THR A 80 4.58 3.34 -11.76
N SER A 81 5.02 2.49 -12.69
CA SER A 81 4.61 2.55 -14.11
C SER A 81 3.09 2.39 -14.28
N LEU A 82 2.50 1.41 -13.59
CA LEU A 82 1.05 1.18 -13.60
C LEU A 82 0.27 2.36 -13.01
N ALA A 83 0.78 2.94 -11.91
CA ALA A 83 0.17 4.10 -11.28
C ALA A 83 0.14 5.32 -12.19
N TYR A 84 1.26 5.63 -12.88
CA TYR A 84 1.28 6.71 -13.86
C TYR A 84 0.36 6.42 -15.04
N THR A 85 0.37 5.21 -15.60
CA THR A 85 -0.52 4.83 -16.71
C THR A 85 -2.00 4.98 -16.32
N ALA A 86 -2.37 4.68 -15.08
CA ALA A 86 -3.72 4.86 -14.57
C ALA A 86 -4.08 6.34 -14.33
N ALA A 87 -3.09 7.22 -14.12
CA ALA A 87 -3.28 8.65 -13.91
C ALA A 87 -3.45 9.44 -15.23
N GLY A 88 -2.94 8.93 -16.35
CA GLY A 88 -3.03 9.53 -17.70
C GLY A 88 -1.67 9.97 -18.23
#